data_AF-A0A1I7SQG4-F1
#
_entry.id   AF-A0A1I7SQG4-F1
#
_cell.length_a   1.000
_cell.length_b   1.000
_cell.length_c   1.000
_cell.angle_alpha   90.00
_cell.angle_beta   90.00
_cell.angle_gamma   90.00
#
_symmetry.space_group_name_H-M   'P 1'
#
loop_
_entity.id
_entity.type
_entity.pdbx_description
1 polymer ?
#
loop_
_entity_poly.entity_id
_entity_poly.type
_entity_poly.pdbx_seq_one_letter_code
_entity_poly.pdbx_strand_id
1 'polypeptide(L)'
;MLYTHIFSDFLRYVPSKSRSPHKSTFLVRSLVWQDEKIDRPVIPFLGADRAVVNRTQYYDATKKQRYPVYIETYFSVQNIVWAYLILLWVAVLNVLTKFSVTRQFLKDYPSIASFGTFAKNGGTREQLKTSTFSYFIHGTGWAESEPQPDKAPTKSLTARVDGPDAGYIGTAGCLIAAAVTILEDQEKLPENGGVFTPGAAFEETGILERLARFNVTYKILE
;
A
#
# COMPACT_ATOMS: atom_id res chain seq x y z
N MET A 1 1.70 -1.82 5.75
CA MET A 1 2.10 -2.89 6.70
C MET A 1 3.11 -3.82 6.04
N LEU A 2 2.81 -4.43 4.88
CA LEU A 2 3.79 -5.26 4.14
C LEU A 2 4.98 -4.52 3.53
N TYR A 3 4.84 -3.23 3.20
CA TYR A 3 5.91 -2.41 2.63
C TYR A 3 7.15 -2.25 3.51
N THR A 4 7.03 -2.39 4.83
CA THR A 4 8.17 -2.16 5.74
C THR A 4 8.92 -3.46 5.99
N HIS A 5 8.20 -4.57 6.19
CA HIS A 5 8.77 -5.89 6.41
C HIS A 5 9.51 -6.47 5.18
N ILE A 6 8.92 -6.36 3.98
CA ILE A 6 9.56 -6.86 2.75
C ILE A 6 10.87 -6.11 2.46
N PHE A 7 10.99 -4.86 2.92
CA PHE A 7 12.19 -4.05 2.74
C PHE A 7 13.13 -4.07 3.96
N SER A 8 12.66 -4.41 5.17
CA SER A 8 13.51 -4.50 6.37
C SER A 8 14.48 -5.68 6.33
N ASP A 9 14.13 -6.75 5.61
CA ASP A 9 15.03 -7.88 5.35
C ASP A 9 16.13 -7.54 4.33
N PHE A 10 16.00 -6.42 3.60
CA PHE A 10 16.98 -5.97 2.58
C PHE A 10 17.73 -4.69 2.95
N LEU A 11 17.28 -3.93 3.97
CA LEU A 11 17.84 -2.62 4.32
C LEU A 11 18.32 -2.54 5.77
N ARG A 12 19.16 -3.50 6.21
CA ARG A 12 19.90 -3.36 7.46
C ARG A 12 21.21 -2.62 7.21
N TYR A 13 21.22 -1.32 7.48
CA TYR A 13 22.46 -0.56 7.58
C TYR A 13 22.40 0.43 8.75
N VAL A 14 23.52 0.55 9.46
CA VAL A 14 23.75 1.45 10.60
C VAL A 14 24.51 2.69 10.09
N PRO A 15 24.15 3.92 10.46
CA PRO A 15 24.54 5.10 9.69
C PRO A 15 25.88 5.69 10.13
N SER A 16 26.65 6.19 9.16
CA SER A 16 27.60 7.27 9.37
C SER A 16 27.01 8.58 8.81
N LYS A 17 27.21 9.68 9.55
CA LYS A 17 26.63 11.00 9.30
C LYS A 17 27.14 11.61 7.99
N SER A 18 26.36 11.55 6.92
CA SER A 18 26.52 12.45 5.78
C SER A 18 25.17 12.71 5.11
N ARG A 19 24.83 13.99 4.93
CA ARG A 19 23.64 14.43 4.20
C ARG A 19 23.84 14.16 2.71
N SER A 20 22.99 13.34 2.08
CA SER A 20 23.03 13.14 0.62
C SER A 20 22.44 14.36 -0.13
N PRO A 21 23.14 14.90 -1.13
CA PRO A 21 22.66 15.95 -2.02
C PRO A 21 22.28 15.35 -3.38
N HIS A 22 21.21 14.56 -3.50
CA HIS A 22 20.74 14.11 -4.81
C HIS A 22 19.26 14.41 -5.06
N LYS A 23 19.02 15.27 -6.05
CA LYS A 23 17.77 15.27 -6.82
C LYS A 23 17.82 14.02 -7.71
N SER A 24 17.23 12.91 -7.27
CA SER A 24 16.88 11.86 -8.22
C SER A 24 15.92 12.48 -9.24
N THR A 25 16.23 12.35 -10.53
CA THR A 25 15.33 12.74 -11.61
C THR A 25 14.15 11.77 -11.57
N PHE A 26 13.16 12.07 -10.74
CA PHE A 26 11.97 11.26 -10.60
C PHE A 26 11.25 11.23 -11.95
N LEU A 27 10.97 10.04 -12.46
CA LEU A 27 10.13 9.87 -13.62
C LEU A 27 8.74 10.42 -13.25
N VAL A 28 8.41 11.60 -13.75
CA VAL A 28 7.05 12.14 -13.66
C VAL A 28 6.18 11.23 -14.51
N ARG A 29 5.49 10.29 -13.87
CA ARG A 29 4.55 9.39 -14.53
C ARG A 29 3.31 10.18 -14.91
N SER A 30 2.76 9.90 -16.10
CA SER A 30 1.46 10.43 -16.52
C SER A 30 0.34 9.89 -15.62
N LEU A 31 -0.82 10.56 -15.62
CA LEU A 31 -1.98 10.16 -14.83
C LEU A 31 -2.48 8.74 -15.17
N VAL A 32 -2.28 8.31 -16.42
CA VAL A 32 -2.51 6.94 -16.89
C VAL A 32 -1.27 6.52 -17.66
N TRP A 33 -0.73 5.34 -17.37
CA TRP A 33 0.40 4.75 -18.10
C TRP A 33 0.35 3.22 -18.05
N GLN A 34 1.05 2.54 -18.96
CA GLN A 34 1.13 1.08 -19.00
C GLN A 34 2.28 0.59 -18.11
N ASP A 35 1.99 -0.22 -17.09
CA ASP A 35 3.02 -0.89 -16.33
C ASP A 35 3.50 -2.15 -17.08
N GLU A 36 4.79 -2.16 -17.43
CA GLU A 36 5.41 -3.22 -18.22
C GLU A 36 5.55 -4.53 -17.44
N LYS A 37 5.64 -4.49 -16.10
CA LYS A 37 5.87 -5.68 -15.28
C LYS A 37 4.59 -6.49 -15.06
N ILE A 38 3.44 -5.83 -15.05
CA ILE A 38 2.13 -6.48 -14.91
C ILE A 38 1.29 -6.45 -16.20
N ASP A 39 1.79 -5.81 -17.25
CA ASP A 39 1.12 -5.57 -18.53
C ASP A 39 -0.32 -5.04 -18.37
N ARG A 40 -0.47 -4.00 -17.55
CA ARG A 40 -1.76 -3.34 -17.31
C ARG A 40 -1.61 -1.83 -17.28
N PRO A 41 -2.64 -1.09 -17.74
CA PRO A 41 -2.74 0.32 -17.45
C PRO A 41 -2.90 0.52 -15.94
N VAL A 42 -2.22 1.53 -15.42
CA VAL A 42 -2.27 1.88 -14.01
C VAL A 42 -2.63 3.35 -13.84
N ILE A 43 -3.33 3.65 -12.75
CA ILE A 43 -3.69 5.01 -12.32
C ILE A 43 -3.20 5.25 -10.90
N PRO A 44 -2.85 6.49 -10.50
CA PRO A 44 -2.47 6.78 -9.12
C PRO A 44 -3.54 6.34 -8.13
N PHE A 45 -3.12 5.65 -7.09
CA PHE A 45 -4.01 5.31 -5.98
C PHE A 45 -4.24 6.55 -5.11
N LEU A 46 -5.45 7.11 -5.16
CA LEU A 46 -5.82 8.35 -4.46
C LEU A 46 -6.21 8.11 -2.99
N GLY A 47 -5.59 7.13 -2.33
CA GLY A 47 -5.89 6.75 -0.95
C GLY A 47 -4.84 7.23 0.06
N ALA A 48 -4.95 6.69 1.28
CA ALA A 48 -4.08 7.06 2.40
C ALA A 48 -2.66 6.46 2.32
N ASP A 49 -2.44 5.47 1.46
CA ASP A 49 -1.20 4.69 1.39
C ASP A 49 0.04 5.57 1.30
N ARG A 50 0.05 6.56 0.39
CA ARG A 50 1.18 7.48 0.25
C ARG A 50 1.50 8.21 1.55
N ALA A 51 0.48 8.72 2.25
CA ALA A 51 0.67 9.43 3.50
C ALA A 51 1.18 8.49 4.62
N VAL A 52 0.61 7.29 4.72
CA VAL A 52 1.01 6.28 5.71
C VAL A 52 2.43 5.80 5.46
N VAL A 53 2.80 5.53 4.22
CA VAL A 53 4.14 5.08 3.85
C VAL A 53 5.16 6.19 4.08
N ASN A 54 4.91 7.42 3.62
CA ASN A 54 5.82 8.54 3.86
C ASN A 54 6.04 8.79 5.36
N ARG A 55 5.00 8.66 6.18
CA ARG A 55 5.09 8.81 7.64
C ARG A 55 5.91 7.68 8.27
N THR A 56 5.80 6.46 7.75
CA THR A 56 6.64 5.32 8.14
C THR A 56 8.11 5.58 7.79
N GLN A 57 8.40 5.99 6.56
CA GLN A 57 9.76 6.28 6.10
C GLN A 57 10.40 7.43 6.88
N TYR A 58 9.62 8.45 7.23
CA TYR A 58 10.07 9.51 8.13
C TYR A 58 10.41 9.00 9.52
N TYR A 59 9.58 8.10 10.08
CA TYR A 59 9.86 7.46 11.37
C TYR A 59 11.17 6.65 11.30
N ASP A 60 11.35 5.84 10.27
CA ASP A 60 12.56 5.02 10.09
C ASP A 60 13.82 5.87 9.94
N ALA A 61 13.74 6.97 9.18
CA ALA A 61 14.86 7.90 9.02
C ALA A 61 15.23 8.64 10.31
N THR A 62 14.23 9.03 11.11
CA THR A 62 14.49 9.84 12.32
C THR A 62 14.79 9.00 13.56
N LYS A 63 14.16 7.83 13.69
CA LYS A 63 14.26 6.97 14.88
C LYS A 63 15.18 5.78 14.71
N LYS A 64 15.19 5.16 13.52
CA LYS A 64 16.03 3.99 13.21
C LYS A 64 17.26 4.34 12.37
N GLN A 65 17.37 5.61 11.96
CA GLN A 65 18.44 6.14 11.11
C GLN A 65 18.61 5.37 9.78
N ARG A 66 17.51 4.84 9.23
CA ARG A 66 17.51 4.15 7.95
C ARG A 66 17.30 5.14 6.79
N TYR A 67 17.75 4.75 5.61
CA TYR A 67 17.49 5.54 4.42
C TYR A 67 16.00 5.47 4.07
N PRO A 68 15.32 6.63 3.89
CA PRO A 68 13.94 6.63 3.48
C PRO A 68 13.84 6.17 2.02
N VAL A 69 12.89 5.28 1.74
CA VAL A 69 12.56 4.89 0.38
C VAL A 69 11.41 5.74 -0.16
N TYR A 70 11.49 6.09 -1.43
CA TYR A 70 10.38 6.73 -2.13
C TYR A 70 9.42 5.66 -2.64
N ILE A 71 8.15 5.77 -2.29
CA ILE A 71 7.11 4.81 -2.67
C ILE A 71 5.96 5.56 -3.34
N GLU A 72 5.54 5.04 -4.48
CA GLU A 72 4.31 5.41 -5.16
C GLU A 72 3.41 4.19 -5.28
N THR A 73 2.12 4.43 -5.13
CA THR A 73 1.09 3.38 -5.18
C THR A 73 0.18 3.65 -6.35
N TYR A 74 -0.04 2.61 -7.14
CA TYR A 74 -0.88 2.65 -8.32
C TYR A 74 -1.93 1.54 -8.25
N PHE A 75 -3.08 1.81 -8.85
CA PHE A 75 -4.16 0.84 -9.03
C PHE A 75 -4.14 0.36 -10.49
N SER A 76 -4.06 -0.95 -10.69
CA SER A 76 -4.12 -1.55 -12.02
C SER A 76 -5.56 -1.69 -12.48
N VAL A 77 -5.80 -1.43 -13.76
CA VAL A 77 -7.12 -1.56 -14.37
C VAL A 77 -7.06 -2.48 -15.58
N GLN A 78 -8.23 -2.93 -16.03
CA GLN A 78 -8.29 -3.94 -17.09
C GLN A 78 -7.74 -3.43 -18.43
N ASN A 79 -8.06 -2.20 -18.80
CA ASN A 79 -7.63 -1.54 -20.04
C ASN A 79 -7.70 -0.01 -19.90
N ILE A 80 -7.18 0.70 -20.90
CA ILE A 80 -7.02 2.17 -20.84
C ILE A 80 -8.36 2.91 -20.85
N VAL A 81 -9.40 2.35 -21.49
CA VAL A 81 -10.75 2.93 -21.49
C VAL A 81 -11.30 2.91 -20.06
N TRP A 82 -11.17 1.79 -19.35
CA TRP A 82 -11.56 1.70 -17.94
C TRP A 82 -10.78 2.65 -17.04
N ALA A 83 -9.49 2.91 -17.30
CA ALA A 83 -8.72 3.91 -16.54
C ALA A 83 -9.40 5.29 -16.59
N TYR A 84 -9.74 5.76 -17.79
CA TYR A 84 -10.37 7.07 -17.96
C TYR A 84 -11.79 7.12 -17.42
N LEU A 85 -12.57 6.04 -17.57
CA LEU A 85 -13.92 5.96 -16.98
C LEU A 85 -13.89 6.02 -15.45
N ILE A 86 -12.95 5.32 -14.82
CA ILE A 86 -12.76 5.36 -13.36
C ILE A 86 -12.34 6.77 -12.91
N LEU A 87 -11.39 7.40 -13.59
CA LEU A 87 -10.96 8.76 -13.26
C LEU A 87 -12.10 9.77 -13.39
N LEU A 88 -12.89 9.68 -14.46
CA LEU A 88 -14.08 10.51 -14.65
C LEU A 88 -15.10 10.28 -13.53
N TRP A 89 -15.37 9.01 -13.20
CA TRP A 89 -16.31 8.66 -12.13
C TRP A 89 -15.85 9.18 -10.76
N VAL A 90 -14.57 9.05 -10.42
CA VAL A 90 -13.99 9.61 -9.19
C VAL A 90 -14.09 11.14 -9.16
N ALA A 91 -13.85 11.82 -10.28
CA ALA A 91 -14.01 13.26 -10.37
C ALA A 91 -15.47 13.69 -10.15
N VAL A 92 -16.43 12.99 -10.76
CA VAL A 92 -17.86 13.23 -10.54
C VAL A 92 -18.23 12.98 -9.08
N LEU A 93 -17.78 11.88 -8.47
CA LEU A 93 -18.01 11.61 -7.06
C LEU A 93 -17.42 12.69 -6.15
N ASN A 94 -16.23 13.21 -6.46
CA ASN A 94 -15.61 14.29 -5.68
C ASN A 94 -16.47 15.56 -5.68
N VAL A 95 -17.15 15.85 -6.79
CA VAL A 95 -18.08 16.98 -6.89
C VAL A 95 -19.38 16.66 -6.14
N LEU A 96 -19.99 15.49 -6.38
CA LEU A 96 -21.26 15.09 -5.78
C LEU A 96 -21.18 14.95 -4.25
N THR A 97 -20.03 14.63 -3.68
CA THR A 97 -19.87 14.52 -2.22
C THR A 97 -19.87 15.87 -1.50
N LYS A 98 -19.63 16.98 -2.21
CA LYS A 98 -19.58 18.34 -1.63
C LYS A 98 -20.96 18.91 -1.32
N PHE A 99 -22.00 18.54 -2.08
CA PHE A 99 -23.36 19.03 -1.85
C PHE A 99 -24.14 18.06 -0.97
N SER A 100 -24.92 18.60 -0.02
CA SER A 100 -25.64 17.79 0.98
C SER A 100 -26.66 16.84 0.36
N VAL A 101 -27.44 17.31 -0.62
CA VAL A 101 -28.49 16.54 -1.30
C VAL A 101 -27.90 15.37 -2.08
N THR A 102 -26.88 15.63 -2.92
CA THR A 102 -26.24 14.57 -3.71
C THR A 102 -25.43 13.62 -2.84
N ARG A 103 -24.78 14.10 -1.77
CA ARG A 103 -24.13 13.22 -0.78
C ARG A 103 -25.13 12.29 -0.11
N GLN A 104 -26.33 12.78 0.22
CA GLN A 104 -27.39 11.94 0.78
C GLN A 104 -27.84 10.88 -0.24
N PHE A 105 -28.04 11.28 -1.49
CA PHE A 105 -28.34 10.35 -2.59
C PHE A 105 -27.28 9.25 -2.75
N LEU A 106 -25.98 9.60 -2.75
CA LEU A 106 -24.88 8.63 -2.85
C LEU A 106 -24.91 7.59 -1.71
N LYS A 107 -25.33 7.99 -0.50
CA LYS A 107 -25.44 7.10 0.66
C LYS A 107 -26.68 6.20 0.58
N ASP A 108 -27.80 6.74 0.11
CA ASP A 108 -29.07 6.01 0.09
C ASP A 108 -29.16 5.03 -1.09
N TYR A 109 -28.51 5.38 -2.20
CA TYR A 109 -28.54 4.63 -3.47
C TYR A 109 -27.13 4.31 -4.01
N PRO A 110 -26.26 3.65 -3.22
CA PRO A 110 -24.88 3.36 -3.63
C PRO A 110 -24.83 2.53 -4.92
N SER A 111 -25.76 1.59 -5.10
CA SER A 111 -25.84 0.77 -6.31
C SER A 111 -26.15 1.57 -7.56
N ILE A 112 -26.95 2.64 -7.47
CA ILE A 112 -27.21 3.50 -8.63
C ILE A 112 -25.97 4.36 -8.89
N ALA A 113 -25.42 4.95 -7.83
CA ALA A 113 -24.25 5.82 -7.91
C ALA A 113 -22.99 5.12 -8.45
N SER A 114 -22.87 3.81 -8.25
CA SER A 114 -21.72 3.01 -8.67
C SER A 114 -22.02 2.06 -9.83
N PHE A 115 -23.14 2.23 -10.53
CA PHE A 115 -23.54 1.36 -11.65
C PHE A 115 -23.55 -0.14 -11.30
N GLY A 116 -24.06 -0.48 -10.12
CA GLY A 116 -24.16 -1.86 -9.61
C GLY A 116 -22.90 -2.41 -8.97
N THR A 117 -21.77 -1.68 -9.00
CA THR A 117 -20.49 -2.13 -8.41
C THR A 117 -20.55 -2.29 -6.89
N PHE A 118 -21.26 -1.41 -6.19
CA PHE A 118 -21.44 -1.43 -4.74
C PHE A 118 -22.93 -1.57 -4.39
N ALA A 119 -23.28 -2.55 -3.57
CA ALA A 119 -24.62 -2.69 -3.03
C ALA A 119 -24.71 -2.13 -1.61
N LYS A 120 -25.92 -1.72 -1.20
CA LYS A 120 -26.17 -1.16 0.14
C LYS A 120 -25.80 -2.13 1.28
N ASN A 121 -25.99 -3.43 1.05
CA ASN A 121 -25.66 -4.49 2.00
C ASN A 121 -24.28 -5.13 1.73
N GLY A 122 -23.49 -4.55 0.83
CA GLY A 122 -22.20 -5.11 0.41
C GLY A 122 -22.30 -6.28 -0.58
N GLY A 123 -21.16 -6.93 -0.82
CA GLY A 123 -21.07 -8.08 -1.74
C GLY A 123 -21.78 -9.33 -1.19
N THR A 124 -22.32 -10.14 -2.10
CA THR A 124 -22.88 -11.46 -1.74
C THR A 124 -21.79 -12.40 -1.21
N ARG A 125 -22.17 -13.41 -0.40
CA ARG A 125 -21.19 -14.35 0.15
C ARG A 125 -20.41 -15.08 -0.95
N GLU A 126 -21.06 -15.36 -2.07
CA GLU A 126 -20.49 -16.01 -3.23
C GLU A 126 -19.44 -15.11 -3.90
N GLN A 127 -19.76 -13.82 -4.09
CA GLN A 127 -18.80 -12.83 -4.58
C GLN A 127 -17.60 -12.68 -3.65
N LEU A 128 -17.83 -12.62 -2.33
CA LEU A 128 -16.75 -12.48 -1.35
C LEU A 128 -15.83 -13.72 -1.33
N LYS A 129 -16.37 -14.92 -1.56
CA LYS A 129 -15.58 -16.16 -1.61
C LYS A 129 -14.67 -16.25 -2.84
N THR A 130 -15.07 -15.67 -3.97
CA THR A 130 -14.31 -15.75 -5.23
C THR A 130 -13.46 -14.51 -5.49
N SER A 131 -13.71 -13.42 -4.76
CA SER A 131 -12.93 -12.18 -4.86
C SER A 131 -11.62 -12.28 -4.11
N THR A 132 -10.57 -11.77 -4.72
CA THR A 132 -9.21 -11.71 -4.16
C THR A 132 -8.58 -10.37 -4.47
N PHE A 133 -7.48 -10.05 -3.78
CA PHE A 133 -6.60 -8.95 -4.17
C PHE A 133 -5.20 -9.47 -4.44
N SER A 134 -4.47 -8.73 -5.29
CA SER A 134 -3.04 -8.88 -5.46
C SER A 134 -2.36 -7.52 -5.44
N TYR A 135 -1.30 -7.38 -4.66
CA TYR A 135 -0.37 -6.26 -4.73
C TYR A 135 0.93 -6.74 -5.36
N PHE A 136 1.44 -5.96 -6.30
CA PHE A 136 2.81 -6.09 -6.80
C PHE A 136 3.63 -4.93 -6.22
N ILE A 137 4.74 -5.27 -5.60
CA ILE A 137 5.65 -4.33 -4.96
C ILE A 137 6.97 -4.41 -5.72
N HIS A 138 7.24 -3.38 -6.53
CA HIS A 138 8.46 -3.29 -7.32
C HIS A 138 9.45 -2.36 -6.62
N GLY A 139 10.56 -2.93 -6.15
CA GLY A 139 11.67 -2.22 -5.54
C GLY A 139 12.89 -2.17 -6.46
N THR A 140 13.65 -1.09 -6.37
CA THR A 140 15.02 -1.02 -6.90
C THR A 140 15.94 -0.51 -5.80
N GLY A 141 17.18 -0.99 -5.78
CA GLY A 141 18.17 -0.63 -4.77
C GLY A 141 19.57 -1.10 -5.16
N TRP A 142 20.43 -1.28 -4.16
CA TRP A 142 21.83 -1.70 -4.33
C TRP A 142 22.11 -2.97 -3.54
N ALA A 143 23.18 -3.67 -3.90
CA ALA A 143 23.66 -4.77 -3.07
C ALA A 143 24.13 -4.24 -1.70
N GLU A 144 24.02 -5.05 -0.65
CA GLU A 144 24.50 -4.68 0.70
C GLU A 144 26.01 -4.36 0.71
N SER A 145 26.77 -4.99 -0.17
CA SER A 145 28.20 -4.73 -0.37
C SER A 145 28.51 -3.39 -1.05
N GLU A 146 27.52 -2.69 -1.60
CA GLU A 146 27.70 -1.40 -2.27
C GLU A 146 27.41 -0.27 -1.27
N PRO A 147 28.42 0.49 -0.82
CA PRO A 147 28.19 1.66 0.02
C PRO A 147 27.35 2.68 -0.75
N GLN A 148 26.35 3.27 -0.07
CA GLN A 148 25.40 4.28 -0.56
C GLN A 148 25.90 5.02 -1.79
N PRO A 149 25.38 4.73 -2.98
CA PRO A 149 25.96 5.30 -4.15
C PRO A 149 25.17 6.53 -4.59
N ASP A 150 25.91 7.57 -4.94
CA ASP A 150 25.46 8.64 -5.83
C ASP A 150 25.20 8.12 -7.27
N LYS A 151 24.91 6.82 -7.43
CA LYS A 151 24.76 6.12 -8.72
C LYS A 151 23.39 5.45 -8.79
N ALA A 152 22.94 5.14 -10.00
CA ALA A 152 21.67 4.46 -10.22
C ALA A 152 21.59 3.09 -9.48
N PRO A 153 20.39 2.67 -9.03
CA PRO A 153 20.15 1.32 -8.49
C PRO A 153 20.69 0.20 -9.39
N THR A 154 21.37 -0.77 -8.79
CA THR A 154 21.99 -1.94 -9.47
C THR A 154 21.16 -3.21 -9.36
N LYS A 155 20.20 -3.25 -8.43
CA LYS A 155 19.30 -4.38 -8.19
C LYS A 155 17.84 -3.97 -8.30
N SER A 156 17.02 -4.92 -8.74
CA SER A 156 15.57 -4.82 -8.73
C SER A 156 14.99 -6.05 -8.05
N LEU A 157 13.89 -5.88 -7.33
CA LEU A 157 13.14 -6.97 -6.73
C LEU A 157 11.64 -6.71 -6.88
N THR A 158 10.87 -7.76 -7.09
CA THR A 158 9.42 -7.76 -7.13
C THR A 158 8.89 -8.73 -6.09
N ALA A 159 8.12 -8.20 -5.13
CA ALA A 159 7.32 -9.02 -4.24
C ALA A 159 5.85 -8.99 -4.70
N ARG A 160 5.14 -10.09 -4.50
CA ARG A 160 3.70 -10.20 -4.70
C ARG A 160 3.03 -10.54 -3.38
N VAL A 161 1.97 -9.83 -3.07
CA VAL A 161 1.10 -10.09 -1.92
C VAL A 161 -0.26 -10.49 -2.44
N ASP A 162 -0.78 -11.61 -1.98
CA ASP A 162 -2.11 -12.10 -2.33
C ASP A 162 -2.98 -12.17 -1.08
N GLY A 163 -4.28 -11.96 -1.24
CA GLY A 163 -5.24 -12.05 -0.16
C GLY A 163 -6.67 -12.31 -0.64
N PRO A 164 -7.61 -12.49 0.30
CA PRO A 164 -9.05 -12.62 0.00
C PRO A 164 -9.59 -11.27 -0.49
N ASP A 165 -10.91 -11.06 -0.44
CA ASP A 165 -11.49 -9.81 -0.93
C ASP A 165 -10.91 -8.56 -0.20
N ALA A 166 -10.75 -7.47 -0.94
CA ALA A 166 -10.08 -6.25 -0.46
C ALA A 166 -10.93 -5.36 0.46
N GLY A 167 -12.24 -5.60 0.57
CA GLY A 167 -13.19 -4.69 1.22
C GLY A 167 -13.86 -5.22 2.48
N TYR A 168 -13.89 -6.54 2.68
CA TYR A 168 -14.63 -7.20 3.75
C TYR A 168 -13.76 -8.21 4.50
N ILE A 169 -13.67 -9.47 4.05
CA ILE A 169 -12.98 -10.57 4.72
C ILE A 169 -11.50 -10.23 4.88
N GLY A 170 -10.84 -9.74 3.83
CA GLY A 170 -9.43 -9.36 3.91
C GLY A 170 -9.18 -8.21 4.86
N THR A 171 -9.99 -7.16 4.79
CA THR A 171 -9.86 -6.00 5.69
C THR A 171 -10.13 -6.38 7.14
N ALA A 172 -11.17 -7.18 7.41
CA ALA A 172 -11.48 -7.68 8.75
C ALA A 172 -10.36 -8.57 9.29
N GLY A 173 -9.79 -9.44 8.45
CA GLY A 173 -8.63 -10.26 8.79
C GLY A 173 -7.41 -9.42 9.16
N CYS A 174 -7.10 -8.38 8.37
CA CYS A 174 -6.03 -7.43 8.67
C CYS A 174 -6.25 -6.70 10.01
N LEU A 175 -7.49 -6.30 10.31
CA LEU A 175 -7.83 -5.63 11.57
C LEU A 175 -7.66 -6.57 12.76
N ILE A 176 -8.13 -7.81 12.67
CA ILE A 176 -7.98 -8.82 13.73
C ILE A 176 -6.50 -9.14 13.93
N ALA A 177 -5.74 -9.35 12.86
CA ALA A 177 -4.31 -9.58 12.94
C ALA A 177 -3.59 -8.44 13.68
N ALA A 178 -3.91 -7.19 13.33
CA ALA A 178 -3.36 -6.01 14.01
C ALA A 178 -3.76 -5.94 15.49
N ALA A 179 -5.02 -6.21 15.83
CA ALA A 179 -5.49 -6.20 17.22
C ALA A 179 -4.77 -7.27 18.07
N VAL A 180 -4.64 -8.48 17.54
CA VAL A 180 -3.92 -9.58 18.20
C VAL A 180 -2.44 -9.23 18.35
N THR A 181 -1.80 -8.66 17.32
CA THR A 181 -0.41 -8.18 17.41
C THR A 181 -0.25 -7.15 18.52
N ILE A 182 -1.19 -6.20 18.66
CA ILE A 182 -1.11 -5.21 19.74
C ILE A 182 -1.20 -5.87 21.12
N LEU A 183 -2.01 -6.91 21.27
CA LEU A 183 -2.22 -7.58 22.56
C LEU A 183 -1.09 -8.53 22.93
N GLU A 184 -0.55 -9.27 21.97
CA GLU A 184 0.40 -10.36 22.20
C GLU A 184 1.86 -9.96 22.05
N ASP A 185 2.18 -8.94 21.25
CA ASP A 185 3.56 -8.50 20.99
C ASP A 185 3.83 -7.11 21.62
N GLN A 186 3.22 -6.83 22.79
CA GLN A 186 3.28 -5.51 23.44
C GLN A 186 4.72 -5.03 23.66
N GLU A 187 5.62 -5.94 24.01
CA GLU A 187 7.05 -5.69 24.23
C GLU A 187 7.82 -5.33 22.97
N LYS A 188 7.25 -5.57 21.78
CA LYS A 188 7.83 -5.26 20.47
C LYS A 188 7.22 -4.01 19.83
N LEU A 189 6.20 -3.43 20.46
CA LEU A 189 5.61 -2.17 20.01
C LEU A 189 6.48 -0.98 20.43
N PRO A 190 6.38 0.17 19.73
CA PRO A 190 7.06 1.39 20.16
C PRO A 190 6.71 1.78 21.60
N GLU A 191 7.72 1.91 22.47
CA GLU A 191 7.55 2.15 23.92
C GLU A 191 6.89 3.50 24.25
N ASN A 192 7.11 4.50 23.41
CA ASN A 192 6.53 5.82 23.61
C ASN A 192 5.07 5.79 23.14
N GLY A 193 4.11 5.99 24.04
CA GLY A 193 2.71 6.15 23.65
C GLY A 193 2.52 7.20 22.55
N GLY A 194 1.54 7.01 21.67
CA GLY A 194 1.29 7.93 20.56
C GLY A 194 0.55 7.31 19.39
N VAL A 195 0.61 7.98 18.23
CA VAL A 195 -0.02 7.53 16.99
C VAL A 195 1.06 7.07 16.02
N PHE A 196 1.04 5.79 15.69
CA PHE A 196 2.01 5.15 14.80
C PHE A 196 1.35 4.65 13.53
N THR A 197 2.12 4.63 12.45
CA THR A 197 1.72 3.90 11.25
C THR A 197 1.90 2.40 11.46
N PRO A 198 1.15 1.54 10.76
CA PRO A 198 1.33 0.10 10.86
C PRO A 198 2.76 -0.37 10.54
N GLY A 199 3.43 0.32 9.60
CA GLY A 199 4.82 0.02 9.27
C GLY A 199 5.78 0.31 10.42
N ALA A 200 5.61 1.45 11.11
CA ALA A 200 6.45 1.81 12.26
C ALA A 200 6.14 0.97 13.51
N ALA A 201 4.87 0.62 13.70
CA ALA A 201 4.40 -0.09 14.89
C ALA A 201 4.68 -1.61 14.84
N PHE A 202 4.54 -2.23 13.68
CA PHE A 202 4.49 -3.70 13.57
C PHE A 202 5.71 -4.32 12.88
N GLU A 203 6.72 -3.53 12.51
CA GLU A 203 7.93 -4.03 11.84
C GLU A 203 8.67 -5.11 12.64
N GLU A 204 8.63 -5.06 13.97
CA GLU A 204 9.38 -6.02 14.80
C GLU A 204 8.45 -7.07 15.42
N THR A 205 7.20 -7.11 14.97
CA THR A 205 6.14 -7.98 15.50
C THR A 205 5.86 -9.18 14.59
N GLY A 206 5.18 -10.19 15.10
CA GLY A 206 4.69 -11.35 14.35
C GLY A 206 3.42 -11.08 13.53
N ILE A 207 3.28 -9.87 12.97
CA ILE A 207 2.07 -9.46 12.24
C ILE A 207 1.90 -10.23 10.93
N LEU A 208 3.01 -10.60 10.27
CA LEU A 208 2.96 -11.29 8.97
C LEU A 208 2.45 -12.72 9.12
N GLU A 209 2.85 -13.42 10.18
CA GLU A 209 2.36 -14.75 10.53
C GLU A 209 0.87 -14.71 10.84
N ARG A 210 0.41 -13.66 11.52
CA ARG A 210 -1.02 -13.46 11.82
C ARG A 210 -1.82 -13.13 10.56
N LEU A 211 -1.30 -12.30 9.66
CA LEU A 211 -1.90 -12.02 8.35
C LEU A 211 -2.01 -13.29 7.49
N ALA A 212 -1.00 -14.15 7.53
CA ALA A 212 -1.01 -15.42 6.80
C ALA A 212 -2.16 -16.34 7.23
N ARG A 213 -2.57 -16.32 8.51
CA ARG A 213 -3.75 -17.06 9.01
C ARG A 213 -5.08 -16.58 8.40
N PHE A 214 -5.10 -15.37 7.84
CA PHE A 214 -6.23 -14.81 7.10
C PHE A 214 -6.02 -14.88 5.58
N ASN A 215 -5.11 -15.74 5.12
CA ASN A 215 -4.74 -15.92 3.71
C ASN A 215 -4.12 -14.67 3.06
N VAL A 216 -3.62 -13.72 3.84
CA VAL A 216 -2.82 -12.60 3.33
C VAL A 216 -1.36 -13.03 3.37
N THR A 217 -0.82 -13.42 2.21
CA THR A 217 0.53 -14.00 2.09
C THR A 217 1.37 -13.21 1.10
N TYR A 218 2.69 -13.29 1.23
CA TYR A 218 3.62 -12.67 0.28
C TYR A 218 4.62 -13.68 -0.25
N LYS A 219 5.15 -13.41 -1.44
CA LYS A 219 6.26 -14.14 -2.05
C LYS A 219 7.15 -13.19 -2.83
N ILE A 220 8.44 -13.53 -2.89
CA ILE A 220 9.39 -12.87 -3.78
C ILE A 220 9.27 -13.54 -5.14
N LEU A 221 9.17 -12.75 -6.21
CA LEU A 221 9.08 -13.24 -7.57
C LEU A 221 10.47 -13.29 -8.21
N GLU A 222 11.14 -12.14 -8.30
CA GLU A 222 12.50 -11.95 -8.86
C GLU A 222 13.09 -10.66 -8.32
#